data_AF-A0A355TXA6-F1
#
_entry.id   AF-A0A355TXA6-F1
#
_cell.length_a   1.000
_cell.length_b   1.000
_cell.length_c   1.000
_cell.angle_alpha   90.00
_cell.angle_beta   90.00
_cell.angle_gamma   90.00
#
_symmetry.space_group_name_H-M   'P 1'
#
loop_
_entity.id
_entity.type
_entity.pdbx_description
1 polymer ?
#
loop_
_entity_poly.entity_id
_entity_poly.type
_entity_poly.pdbx_seq_one_letter_code
_entity_poly.pdbx_strand_id
1 'polypeptide(L)'
;MLQEKYLSVRIDDEGNLKRIFHTDSSAEKLPDTTAVDEVLDFAGIMLQRFLSNAELTDDFQNQYIKNKELKHCVGFDAFNHAVQLVNDYWTRKDICPSFIASDEVKAAVLHIANLHFSINKFLYRINENIDMELDDSFSFLNNFDCNIKYSYNEKDNSIETEYRFQYPDDYYKFLLIHFVRLKPNISRCRLCGRYFKTKTKKKNKYCGNILGDGTTTCRVFAPKFFSKSDIEILFDKVNQRMYKRYERALSLEKKPSAKDLTYTQYCDWHDKAIKARNDCMDRIISFQHASKVIDVE
;
A
#
# COMPACT_ATOMS: atom_id res chain seq x y z
N MET A 1 24.38 -27.83 -19.82
CA MET A 1 24.21 -27.27 -18.47
C MET A 1 23.86 -25.81 -18.63
N LEU A 2 22.57 -25.46 -18.65
CA LEU A 2 22.15 -24.06 -18.67
C LEU A 2 22.37 -23.52 -17.25
N GLN A 3 23.28 -22.56 -17.10
CA GLN A 3 23.38 -21.78 -15.86
C GLN A 3 22.06 -21.02 -15.74
N GLU A 4 21.17 -21.44 -14.86
CA GLU A 4 19.95 -20.70 -14.55
C GLU A 4 20.31 -19.45 -13.77
N LYS A 5 19.70 -18.31 -14.10
CA LYS A 5 19.79 -17.07 -13.32
C LYS A 5 19.00 -17.23 -12.02
N TYR A 6 19.55 -16.78 -10.89
CA TYR A 6 18.91 -16.93 -9.58
C TYR A 6 19.34 -15.86 -8.58
N LEU A 7 18.51 -15.67 -7.56
CA LEU A 7 18.80 -14.83 -6.41
C LEU A 7 19.27 -15.71 -5.24
N SER A 8 20.50 -15.49 -4.79
CA SER A 8 21.01 -16.05 -3.53
C SER A 8 20.67 -15.12 -2.38
N VAL A 9 20.11 -15.66 -1.30
CA VAL A 9 19.65 -14.93 -0.13
C VAL A 9 20.18 -15.59 1.13
N ARG A 10 20.78 -14.77 2.01
CA ARG A 10 21.00 -15.12 3.41
C ARG A 10 20.20 -14.17 4.27
N ILE A 11 19.58 -14.72 5.31
CA ILE A 11 18.77 -13.97 6.27
C ILE A 11 19.20 -14.34 7.69
N ASP A 12 19.32 -13.35 8.58
CA ASP A 12 19.56 -13.57 10.01
C ASP A 12 18.27 -13.55 10.83
N ASP A 13 18.39 -13.71 12.14
CA ASP A 13 17.24 -13.78 13.03
C ASP A 13 16.49 -12.45 13.15
N GLU A 14 17.19 -11.34 12.99
CA GLU A 14 16.63 -9.99 12.93
C GLU A 14 15.95 -9.69 11.58
N GLY A 15 16.16 -10.55 10.58
CA GLY A 15 15.59 -10.41 9.24
C GLY A 15 16.40 -9.54 8.29
N ASN A 16 17.68 -9.26 8.60
CA ASN A 16 18.58 -8.58 7.69
C ASN A 16 18.93 -9.50 6.51
N LEU A 17 18.90 -8.94 5.31
CA LEU A 17 19.11 -9.67 4.07
C LEU A 17 20.47 -9.36 3.46
N LYS A 18 21.23 -10.41 3.13
CA LYS A 18 22.36 -10.35 2.19
C LYS A 18 21.95 -11.05 0.91
N ARG A 19 21.96 -10.31 -0.20
CA ARG A 19 21.41 -10.77 -1.48
C ARG A 19 22.43 -10.62 -2.60
N ILE A 20 22.55 -11.65 -3.41
CA ILE A 20 23.42 -11.68 -4.58
C ILE A 20 22.61 -12.19 -5.76
N PHE A 21 22.49 -11.38 -6.80
CA PHE A 21 21.84 -11.76 -8.04
C PHE A 21 22.86 -12.37 -9.00
N HIS A 22 22.62 -13.60 -9.43
CA HIS A 22 23.50 -14.35 -10.32
C HIS A 22 22.93 -14.36 -11.73
N THR A 23 23.73 -13.88 -12.69
CA THR A 23 23.46 -13.97 -14.13
C THR A 23 24.41 -14.99 -14.77
N ASP A 24 24.23 -15.24 -16.07
CA ASP A 24 25.08 -16.17 -16.84
C ASP A 24 26.56 -15.75 -16.83
N SER A 25 26.85 -14.46 -16.63
CA SER A 25 28.18 -13.88 -16.77
C SER A 25 28.67 -13.12 -15.53
N SER A 26 27.83 -12.87 -14.54
CA SER A 26 28.18 -12.04 -13.38
C SER A 26 27.41 -12.41 -12.11
N ALA A 27 27.90 -11.90 -10.98
CA ALA A 27 27.18 -11.91 -9.72
C ALA A 27 27.20 -10.48 -9.14
N GLU A 28 26.02 -9.92 -8.88
CA GLU A 28 25.85 -8.56 -8.38
C GLU A 28 25.34 -8.60 -6.94
N LYS A 29 26.05 -7.93 -6.02
CA LYS A 29 25.56 -7.74 -4.65
C LYS A 29 24.48 -6.65 -4.67
N LEU A 30 23.27 -7.00 -4.23
CA LEU A 30 22.19 -6.03 -4.08
C LEU A 30 22.35 -5.23 -2.77
N PRO A 31 21.75 -4.03 -2.68
CA PRO A 31 21.80 -3.20 -1.47
C PRO A 31 21.34 -3.96 -0.23
N ASP A 32 22.00 -3.69 0.89
CA ASP A 32 21.62 -4.25 2.18
C ASP A 32 20.22 -3.74 2.56
N THR A 33 19.34 -4.65 3.02
CA THR A 33 17.96 -4.33 3.42
C THR A 33 17.48 -5.33 4.49
N THR A 34 16.24 -5.19 4.94
CA THR A 34 15.58 -6.20 5.79
C THR A 34 14.41 -6.83 5.05
N ALA A 35 14.01 -8.04 5.45
CA ALA A 35 12.81 -8.69 4.91
C ALA A 35 11.55 -7.83 5.05
N VAL A 36 11.46 -7.06 6.14
CA VAL A 36 10.36 -6.12 6.36
C VAL A 36 10.42 -4.97 5.38
N ASP A 37 11.58 -4.32 5.25
CA ASP A 37 11.73 -3.14 4.37
C ASP A 37 11.52 -3.52 2.90
N GLU A 38 12.08 -4.64 2.45
CA GLU A 38 11.90 -5.14 1.09
C GLU A 38 10.41 -5.36 0.73
N VAL A 39 9.64 -5.98 1.62
CA VAL A 39 8.19 -6.17 1.42
C VAL A 39 7.45 -4.84 1.38
N LEU A 40 7.80 -3.90 2.26
CA LEU A 40 7.16 -2.58 2.32
C LEU A 40 7.52 -1.70 1.12
N ASP A 41 8.76 -1.78 0.64
CA ASP A 41 9.26 -1.03 -0.52
C ASP A 41 8.58 -1.53 -1.79
N PHE A 42 8.50 -2.85 -1.98
CA PHE A 42 7.76 -3.44 -3.11
C PHE A 42 6.27 -3.07 -3.07
N ALA A 43 5.63 -3.17 -1.90
CA ALA A 43 4.23 -2.74 -1.74
C ALA A 43 4.04 -1.24 -2.02
N GLY A 44 5.08 -0.43 -1.84
CA GLY A 44 5.09 1.02 -2.06
C GLY A 44 5.18 1.46 -3.53
N ILE A 45 5.39 0.52 -4.47
CA ILE A 45 5.40 0.80 -5.91
C ILE A 45 4.03 1.36 -6.34
N MET A 46 4.04 2.44 -7.13
CA MET A 46 2.83 3.16 -7.57
C MET A 46 2.11 2.47 -8.75
N LEU A 47 1.94 1.16 -8.65
CA LEU A 47 1.53 0.30 -9.76
C LEU A 47 0.10 0.56 -10.24
N GLN A 48 -0.84 0.83 -9.32
CA GLN A 48 -2.24 1.06 -9.68
C GLN A 48 -2.41 2.24 -10.65
N ARG A 49 -1.62 3.31 -10.47
CA ARG A 49 -1.66 4.47 -11.37
C ARG A 49 -0.99 4.19 -12.71
N PHE A 50 0.04 3.34 -12.73
CA PHE A 50 0.68 2.89 -13.96
C PHE A 50 -0.32 2.09 -14.81
N LEU A 51 -1.02 1.13 -14.20
CA LEU A 51 -2.04 0.32 -14.88
C LEU A 51 -3.20 1.16 -15.42
N SER A 52 -3.68 2.15 -14.66
CA SER A 52 -4.77 3.05 -15.11
C SER A 52 -4.37 3.92 -16.31
N ASN A 53 -3.11 4.35 -16.40
CA ASN A 53 -2.64 5.20 -17.50
C ASN A 53 -2.16 4.42 -18.73
N ALA A 54 -1.82 3.14 -18.56
CA ALA A 54 -1.32 2.30 -19.64
C ALA A 54 -2.43 1.73 -20.55
N GLU A 55 -3.70 2.12 -20.35
CA GLU A 55 -4.89 1.54 -21.01
C GLU A 55 -4.98 0.01 -20.88
N LEU A 56 -4.24 -0.57 -19.95
CA LEU A 56 -4.18 -2.02 -19.75
C LEU A 56 -5.46 -2.54 -19.09
N THR A 57 -6.37 -1.70 -18.58
CA THR A 57 -7.42 -2.11 -17.63
C THR A 57 -8.35 -3.22 -18.14
N ASP A 58 -8.75 -3.19 -19.41
CA ASP A 58 -9.75 -4.13 -19.93
C ASP A 58 -9.14 -5.47 -20.34
N ASP A 59 -7.95 -5.46 -20.98
CA ASP A 59 -7.19 -6.69 -21.29
C ASP A 59 -6.61 -7.31 -20.01
N PHE A 60 -6.19 -6.48 -19.05
CA PHE A 60 -5.72 -6.86 -17.72
C PHE A 60 -6.80 -7.57 -16.92
N GLN A 61 -8.01 -7.02 -16.81
CA GLN A 61 -9.10 -7.68 -16.08
C GLN A 61 -9.50 -9.01 -16.74
N ASN A 62 -9.53 -9.06 -18.08
CA ASN A 62 -9.88 -10.27 -18.82
C ASN A 62 -8.81 -11.37 -18.73
N GLN A 63 -7.53 -11.02 -18.79
CA GLN A 63 -6.41 -11.97 -18.61
C GLN A 63 -6.24 -12.39 -17.14
N TYR A 64 -6.47 -11.48 -16.19
CA TYR A 64 -6.46 -11.77 -14.75
C TYR A 64 -7.52 -12.81 -14.36
N ILE A 65 -8.74 -12.67 -14.89
CA ILE A 65 -9.83 -13.61 -14.64
C ILE A 65 -9.56 -14.97 -15.30
N LYS A 66 -8.94 -14.99 -16.51
CA LYS A 66 -8.61 -16.22 -17.23
C LYS A 66 -7.41 -16.97 -16.65
N ASN A 67 -6.38 -16.28 -16.18
CA ASN A 67 -5.11 -16.88 -15.77
C ASN A 67 -4.94 -16.90 -14.24
N LYS A 68 -5.73 -17.76 -13.58
CA LYS A 68 -5.51 -18.13 -12.16
C LYS A 68 -4.14 -18.83 -11.92
N GLU A 69 -3.38 -19.13 -12.97
CA GLU A 69 -2.16 -19.96 -12.95
C GLU A 69 -0.90 -19.25 -13.49
N LEU A 70 -0.76 -17.92 -13.39
CA LEU A 70 0.49 -17.21 -13.74
C LEU A 70 1.67 -17.48 -12.76
N LYS A 71 1.68 -18.65 -12.11
CA LYS A 71 2.78 -19.10 -11.25
C LYS A 71 4.00 -19.37 -12.14
N HIS A 72 5.14 -18.79 -11.77
CA HIS A 72 6.48 -19.09 -12.33
C HIS A 72 6.71 -18.65 -13.80
N CYS A 73 6.01 -17.63 -14.30
CA CYS A 73 6.15 -17.22 -15.72
C CYS A 73 7.25 -16.18 -15.98
N VAL A 74 7.78 -15.52 -14.94
CA VAL A 74 8.65 -14.33 -15.10
C VAL A 74 9.89 -14.46 -14.20
N GLY A 75 11.07 -14.54 -14.83
CA GLY A 75 12.35 -14.52 -14.12
C GLY A 75 12.70 -13.13 -13.58
N PHE A 76 13.73 -13.06 -12.73
CA PHE A 76 14.17 -11.81 -12.09
C PHE A 76 14.52 -10.67 -13.05
N ASP A 77 15.10 -10.94 -14.23
CA ASP A 77 15.45 -9.89 -15.18
C ASP A 77 14.20 -9.15 -15.70
N ALA A 78 13.22 -9.90 -16.19
CA ALA A 78 11.96 -9.35 -16.70
C ALA A 78 11.18 -8.65 -15.58
N PHE A 79 11.21 -9.21 -14.36
CA PHE A 79 10.61 -8.59 -13.18
C PHE A 79 11.28 -7.26 -12.82
N ASN A 80 12.60 -7.24 -12.68
CA ASN A 80 13.35 -6.03 -12.33
C ASN A 80 13.20 -4.95 -13.40
N HIS A 81 13.24 -5.33 -14.67
CA HIS A 81 13.02 -4.40 -15.78
C HIS A 81 11.62 -3.78 -15.73
N ALA A 82 10.58 -4.58 -15.48
CA ALA A 82 9.22 -4.06 -15.40
C ALA A 82 8.99 -3.23 -14.11
N VAL A 83 9.60 -3.57 -12.99
CA VAL A 83 9.60 -2.71 -11.78
C VAL A 83 10.27 -1.37 -12.04
N GLN A 84 11.44 -1.37 -12.71
CA GLN A 84 12.13 -0.14 -13.11
C GLN A 84 11.27 0.69 -14.04
N LEU A 85 10.65 0.09 -15.06
CA LEU A 85 9.74 0.77 -15.97
C LEU A 85 8.58 1.45 -15.24
N VAL A 86 7.96 0.76 -14.27
CA VAL A 86 6.86 1.32 -13.46
C VAL A 86 7.34 2.50 -12.61
N ASN A 87 8.56 2.45 -12.08
CA ASN A 87 9.14 3.53 -11.29
C ASN A 87 9.54 4.73 -12.17
N ASP A 88 10.15 4.47 -13.33
CA ASP A 88 10.63 5.48 -14.26
C ASP A 88 9.49 6.22 -14.98
N TYR A 89 8.35 5.56 -15.19
CA TYR A 89 7.15 6.17 -15.77
C TYR A 89 6.76 7.50 -15.08
N TRP A 90 7.09 7.66 -13.80
CA TRP A 90 6.77 8.87 -13.04
C TRP A 90 7.87 9.94 -13.08
N THR A 91 9.11 9.56 -13.36
CA THR A 91 10.26 10.49 -13.38
C THR A 91 10.58 10.99 -14.79
N ARG A 92 10.09 10.29 -15.82
CA ARG A 92 10.38 10.56 -17.22
C ARG A 92 9.16 11.08 -17.97
N LYS A 93 9.23 12.33 -18.47
CA LYS A 93 8.20 12.97 -19.31
C LYS A 93 8.05 12.34 -20.70
N ASP A 94 8.96 11.46 -21.10
CA ASP A 94 9.11 10.93 -22.45
C ASP A 94 8.66 9.46 -22.61
N ILE A 95 8.18 8.81 -21.56
CA ILE A 95 7.65 7.45 -21.65
C ILE A 95 6.19 7.51 -22.14
N CYS A 96 5.99 7.24 -23.42
CA CYS A 96 4.66 7.06 -24.01
C CYS A 96 4.11 5.65 -23.68
N PRO A 97 2.86 5.50 -23.23
CA PRO A 97 2.22 4.20 -22.95
C PRO A 97 2.25 3.20 -24.12
N SER A 98 2.38 3.69 -25.36
CA SER A 98 2.51 2.85 -26.56
C SER A 98 3.76 1.97 -26.61
N PHE A 99 4.67 2.08 -25.64
CA PHE A 99 5.91 1.30 -25.55
C PHE A 99 5.73 -0.14 -25.01
N ILE A 100 4.61 -0.47 -24.36
CA ILE A 100 4.36 -1.84 -23.85
C ILE A 100 3.92 -2.75 -25.01
N ALA A 101 4.81 -2.96 -25.97
CA ALA A 101 4.51 -3.62 -27.24
C ALA A 101 4.73 -5.14 -27.20
N SER A 102 5.67 -5.65 -26.39
CA SER A 102 5.95 -7.09 -26.34
C SER A 102 5.08 -7.83 -25.32
N ASP A 103 4.61 -9.01 -25.69
CA ASP A 103 3.81 -9.88 -24.82
C ASP A 103 4.58 -10.33 -23.58
N GLU A 104 5.92 -10.44 -23.67
CA GLU A 104 6.80 -10.73 -22.53
C GLU A 104 6.77 -9.62 -21.46
N VAL A 105 6.82 -8.35 -21.87
CA VAL A 105 6.77 -7.22 -20.93
C VAL A 105 5.36 -7.10 -20.33
N LYS A 106 4.30 -7.36 -21.13
CA LYS A 106 2.93 -7.40 -20.61
C LYS A 106 2.76 -8.50 -19.56
N ALA A 107 3.26 -9.71 -19.83
CA ALA A 107 3.24 -10.82 -18.89
C ALA A 107 4.01 -10.48 -17.60
N ALA A 108 5.18 -9.85 -17.71
CA ALA A 108 5.96 -9.38 -16.58
C ALA A 108 5.21 -8.35 -15.72
N VAL A 109 4.59 -7.34 -16.35
CA VAL A 109 3.78 -6.32 -15.67
C VAL A 109 2.56 -6.94 -14.98
N LEU A 110 1.86 -7.87 -15.65
CA LEU A 110 0.70 -8.57 -15.08
C LEU A 110 1.10 -9.41 -13.86
N HIS A 111 2.23 -10.11 -13.95
CA HIS A 111 2.77 -10.91 -12.85
C HIS A 111 3.14 -10.03 -11.65
N ILE A 112 3.86 -8.93 -11.88
CA ILE A 112 4.17 -7.93 -10.83
C ILE A 112 2.89 -7.40 -10.19
N ALA A 113 1.86 -7.12 -10.98
CA ALA A 113 0.59 -6.65 -10.46
C ALA A 113 -0.09 -7.66 -9.55
N ASN A 114 -0.14 -8.92 -9.96
CA ASN A 114 -0.72 -9.98 -9.14
C ASN A 114 0.00 -10.12 -7.80
N LEU A 115 1.34 -10.14 -7.82
CA LEU A 115 2.15 -10.22 -6.62
C LEU A 115 1.96 -8.98 -5.73
N HIS A 116 1.98 -7.78 -6.33
CA HIS A 116 1.80 -6.50 -5.65
C HIS A 116 0.43 -6.39 -4.97
N PHE A 117 -0.65 -6.79 -5.65
CA PHE A 117 -1.99 -6.82 -5.08
C PHE A 117 -2.10 -7.82 -3.92
N SER A 118 -1.51 -9.00 -4.08
CA SER A 118 -1.50 -10.04 -3.04
C SER A 118 -0.77 -9.57 -1.78
N ILE A 119 0.40 -8.95 -1.94
CA ILE A 119 1.16 -8.36 -0.83
C ILE A 119 0.41 -7.20 -0.18
N ASN A 120 -0.21 -6.31 -0.96
CA ASN A 120 -0.97 -5.20 -0.40
C ASN A 120 -2.21 -5.66 0.37
N LYS A 121 -2.88 -6.73 -0.10
CA LYS A 121 -4.00 -7.36 0.61
C LYS A 121 -3.52 -7.99 1.93
N PHE A 122 -2.37 -8.65 1.92
CA PHE A 122 -1.72 -9.19 3.12
C PHE A 122 -1.41 -8.08 4.14
N LEU A 123 -0.71 -7.02 3.72
CA LEU A 123 -0.35 -5.90 4.59
C LEU A 123 -1.57 -5.16 5.13
N TYR A 124 -2.65 -5.06 4.35
CA TYR A 124 -3.91 -4.48 4.81
C TYR A 124 -4.48 -5.25 6.00
N ARG A 125 -4.57 -6.58 5.91
CA ARG A 125 -5.10 -7.40 7.01
C ARG A 125 -4.21 -7.33 8.26
N ILE A 126 -2.88 -7.41 8.09
CA ILE A 126 -1.94 -7.23 9.20
C ILE A 126 -2.12 -5.85 9.85
N ASN A 127 -2.23 -4.79 9.05
CA ASN A 127 -2.42 -3.44 9.55
C ASN A 127 -3.75 -3.28 10.31
N GLU A 128 -4.83 -3.92 9.85
CA GLU A 128 -6.15 -3.86 10.48
C GLU A 128 -6.35 -4.91 11.59
N ASN A 129 -5.36 -5.75 11.88
CA ASN A 129 -5.48 -6.90 12.78
C ASN A 129 -6.67 -7.83 12.43
N ILE A 130 -6.91 -8.01 11.13
CA ILE A 130 -7.94 -8.91 10.62
C ILE A 130 -7.35 -10.32 10.53
N ASP A 131 -8.11 -11.31 11.00
CA ASP A 131 -7.72 -12.71 10.90
C ASP A 131 -7.51 -13.15 9.44
N MET A 132 -6.49 -13.99 9.23
CA MET A 132 -6.10 -14.53 7.92
C MET A 132 -6.67 -15.94 7.68
N GLU A 133 -7.14 -16.65 8.72
CA GLU A 133 -7.52 -18.08 8.63
C GLU A 133 -8.70 -18.38 7.70
N LEU A 134 -9.52 -17.39 7.36
CA LEU A 134 -10.78 -17.57 6.60
C LEU A 134 -10.73 -17.02 5.16
N ASP A 135 -9.56 -16.65 4.64
CA ASP A 135 -9.44 -16.04 3.31
C ASP A 135 -8.55 -16.88 2.37
N ASP A 136 -9.20 -17.68 1.52
CA ASP A 136 -8.56 -18.51 0.48
C ASP A 136 -7.62 -17.72 -0.45
N SER A 137 -7.73 -16.40 -0.50
CA SER A 137 -6.82 -15.57 -1.29
C SER A 137 -5.38 -15.54 -0.76
N PHE A 138 -5.09 -16.07 0.44
CA PHE A 138 -3.72 -16.27 0.94
C PHE A 138 -3.15 -17.64 0.62
N SER A 139 -3.89 -18.49 -0.10
CA SER A 139 -3.38 -19.78 -0.58
C SER A 139 -2.09 -19.66 -1.42
N PHE A 140 -1.79 -18.48 -1.96
CA PHE A 140 -0.51 -18.21 -2.64
C PHE A 140 0.70 -18.31 -1.71
N LEU A 141 0.52 -18.16 -0.39
CA LEU A 141 1.57 -18.30 0.63
C LEU A 141 1.80 -19.75 1.05
N ASN A 142 0.93 -20.68 0.68
CA ASN A 142 0.97 -22.04 1.22
C ASN A 142 2.32 -22.72 0.95
N ASN A 143 2.84 -22.58 -0.26
CA ASN A 143 4.07 -23.25 -0.70
C ASN A 143 4.91 -22.28 -1.56
N PHE A 144 6.23 -22.38 -1.43
CA PHE A 144 7.21 -21.73 -2.31
C PHE A 144 8.37 -22.68 -2.57
N ASP A 145 8.99 -22.58 -3.74
CA ASP A 145 10.11 -23.42 -4.13
C ASP A 145 11.43 -22.67 -3.97
N CYS A 146 12.41 -23.30 -3.31
CA CYS A 146 13.77 -22.77 -3.23
C CYS A 146 14.80 -23.90 -3.09
N ASN A 147 16.01 -23.65 -3.59
CA ASN A 147 17.16 -24.53 -3.34
C ASN A 147 17.92 -24.04 -2.11
N ILE A 148 18.23 -24.94 -1.18
CA ILE A 148 18.98 -24.61 0.04
C ILE A 148 20.40 -25.14 -0.08
N LYS A 149 21.37 -24.26 0.15
CA LYS A 149 22.79 -24.60 0.26
C LYS A 149 23.28 -24.38 1.70
N TYR A 150 23.90 -25.40 2.25
CA TYR A 150 24.61 -25.32 3.53
C TYR A 150 26.10 -25.19 3.28
N SER A 151 26.77 -24.27 3.98
CA SER A 151 28.22 -24.14 3.96
C SER A 151 28.76 -24.02 5.38
N TYR A 152 29.87 -24.69 5.66
CA TYR A 152 30.55 -24.59 6.94
C TYR A 152 31.53 -23.41 6.92
N ASN A 153 31.39 -22.51 7.90
CA ASN A 153 32.32 -21.40 8.12
C ASN A 153 33.30 -21.81 9.23
N GLU A 154 34.54 -22.09 8.84
CA GLU A 154 35.62 -22.51 9.75
C GLU A 154 35.99 -21.45 10.79
N LYS A 155 35.82 -20.15 10.47
CA LYS A 155 36.19 -19.05 11.38
C LYS A 155 35.23 -18.94 12.56
N ASP A 156 33.95 -19.10 12.27
CA ASP A 156 32.88 -18.92 13.25
C ASP A 156 32.37 -20.27 13.79
N ASN A 157 32.95 -21.40 13.34
CA ASN A 157 32.53 -22.76 13.64
C ASN A 157 31.00 -22.95 13.50
N SER A 158 30.44 -22.38 12.42
CA SER A 158 29.00 -22.27 12.23
C SER A 158 28.56 -22.77 10.86
N ILE A 159 27.34 -23.31 10.79
CA ILE A 159 26.71 -23.66 9.52
C ILE A 159 25.97 -22.43 8.98
N GLU A 160 26.42 -21.93 7.83
CA GLU A 160 25.72 -20.89 7.09
C GLU A 160 24.69 -21.52 6.15
N THR A 161 23.52 -20.90 6.08
CA THR A 161 22.44 -21.32 5.18
C THR A 161 22.21 -20.24 4.11
N GLU A 162 22.18 -20.67 2.84
CA GLU A 162 21.90 -19.84 1.68
C GLU A 162 20.68 -20.39 0.94
N TYR A 163 19.68 -19.54 0.70
CA TYR A 163 18.47 -19.85 -0.06
C TYR A 163 18.60 -19.32 -1.48
N ARG A 164 18.20 -20.12 -2.47
CA ARG A 164 18.30 -19.77 -3.89
C ARG A 164 16.94 -19.81 -4.55
N PHE A 165 16.56 -18.67 -5.15
CA PHE A 165 15.27 -18.49 -5.80
C PHE A 165 15.46 -18.26 -7.29
N GLN A 166 14.74 -19.02 -8.11
CA GLN A 166 14.67 -18.79 -9.56
C GLN A 166 13.62 -17.71 -9.90
N TYR A 167 12.55 -17.62 -9.10
CA TYR A 167 11.41 -16.75 -9.36
C TYR A 167 11.18 -15.72 -8.25
N PRO A 168 10.79 -14.48 -8.60
CA PRO A 168 10.44 -13.44 -7.64
C PRO A 168 9.29 -13.84 -6.71
N ASP A 169 8.28 -14.56 -7.23
CA ASP A 169 7.14 -15.04 -6.43
C ASP A 169 7.59 -15.81 -5.20
N ASP A 170 8.48 -16.79 -5.37
CA ASP A 170 8.93 -17.63 -4.26
C ASP A 170 9.80 -16.86 -3.28
N TYR A 171 10.62 -15.95 -3.79
CA TYR A 171 11.37 -15.02 -2.96
C TYR A 171 10.44 -14.15 -2.10
N TYR A 172 9.40 -13.53 -2.68
CA TYR A 172 8.49 -12.69 -1.92
C TYR A 172 7.60 -13.50 -0.96
N LYS A 173 7.18 -14.72 -1.31
CA LYS A 173 6.51 -15.64 -0.35
C LYS A 173 7.41 -15.95 0.84
N PHE A 174 8.68 -16.29 0.58
CA PHE A 174 9.69 -16.49 1.62
C PHE A 174 9.81 -15.26 2.53
N LEU A 175 9.89 -14.05 1.95
CA LEU A 175 9.93 -12.82 2.73
C LEU A 175 8.68 -12.60 3.57
N LEU A 176 7.49 -12.91 3.06
CA LEU A 176 6.23 -12.76 3.79
C LEU A 176 6.15 -13.71 4.99
N ILE A 177 6.67 -14.93 4.88
CA ILE A 177 6.78 -15.85 6.02
C ILE A 177 7.70 -15.27 7.10
N HIS A 178 8.85 -14.72 6.71
CA HIS A 178 9.74 -14.03 7.64
C HIS A 178 9.10 -12.76 8.21
N PHE A 179 8.31 -12.04 7.43
CA PHE A 179 7.55 -10.87 7.87
C PHE A 179 6.57 -11.23 8.99
N VAL A 180 5.82 -12.34 8.86
CA VAL A 180 4.93 -12.86 9.91
C VAL A 180 5.74 -13.22 11.15
N ARG A 181 6.87 -13.93 10.99
CA ARG A 181 7.76 -14.33 12.11
C ARG A 181 8.24 -13.12 12.91
N LEU A 182 8.67 -12.06 12.22
CA LEU A 182 9.24 -10.85 12.82
C LEU A 182 8.19 -9.97 13.52
N LYS A 183 6.90 -10.15 13.22
CA LYS A 183 5.77 -9.40 13.80
C LYS A 183 6.00 -7.87 13.84
N PRO A 184 6.37 -7.23 12.71
CA PRO A 184 6.68 -5.82 12.71
C PRO A 184 5.45 -4.97 13.00
N ASN A 185 5.62 -3.90 13.77
CA ASN A 185 4.56 -2.89 13.93
C ASN A 185 4.49 -2.02 12.67
N ILE A 186 3.44 -2.16 11.87
CA ILE A 186 3.24 -1.36 10.65
C ILE A 186 2.07 -0.39 10.77
N SER A 187 2.06 0.64 9.93
CA SER A 187 0.93 1.56 9.74
C SER A 187 0.81 1.98 8.29
N ARG A 188 -0.42 2.22 7.81
CA ARG A 188 -0.67 2.82 6.49
C ARG A 188 -0.67 4.34 6.58
N CYS A 189 0.17 5.01 5.79
CA CYS A 189 0.25 6.46 5.73
C CYS A 189 -1.03 7.05 5.11
N ARG A 190 -1.68 7.99 5.80
CA ARG A 190 -2.91 8.64 5.30
C ARG A 190 -2.67 9.64 4.16
N LEU A 191 -1.43 10.10 3.97
CA LEU A 191 -1.08 11.03 2.89
C LEU A 191 -0.71 10.27 1.61
N CYS A 192 0.33 9.43 1.66
CA CYS A 192 0.85 8.75 0.48
C CYS A 192 0.30 7.34 0.26
N GLY A 193 -0.48 6.80 1.20
CA GLY A 193 -1.08 5.46 1.09
C GLY A 193 -0.13 4.29 1.34
N ARG A 194 1.19 4.52 1.42
CA ARG A 194 2.22 3.49 1.64
C ARG A 194 2.23 2.97 3.07
N TYR A 195 2.57 1.69 3.24
CA TYR A 195 2.84 1.09 4.55
C TYR A 195 4.24 1.48 5.05
N PHE A 196 4.41 1.59 6.37
CA PHE A 196 5.71 1.91 6.98
C PHE A 196 5.85 1.33 8.38
N LYS A 197 7.08 1.03 8.79
CA LYS A 197 7.40 0.59 10.16
C LYS A 197 7.12 1.69 11.18
N THR A 198 6.58 1.30 12.33
CA THR A 198 6.37 2.16 13.48
C THR A 198 7.24 1.70 14.64
N LYS A 199 7.90 2.66 15.31
CA LYS A 199 8.72 2.37 16.50
C LYS A 199 7.88 2.00 17.73
N THR A 200 6.60 2.37 17.72
CA THR A 200 5.68 2.23 18.84
C THR A 200 4.42 1.52 18.38
N LYS A 201 3.75 0.77 19.26
CA LYS A 201 2.44 0.15 19.00
C LYS A 201 1.34 1.16 18.62
N LYS A 202 1.52 2.44 18.95
CA LYS A 202 0.61 3.51 18.53
C LYS A 202 0.73 3.71 17.01
N LYS A 203 -0.36 3.46 16.28
CA LYS A 203 -0.46 3.68 14.83
C LYS A 203 -0.15 5.14 14.49
N ASN A 204 1.02 5.39 13.91
CA ASN A 204 1.38 6.71 13.41
C ASN A 204 0.57 7.00 12.14
N LYS A 205 0.02 8.21 12.02
CA LYS A 205 -0.84 8.58 10.88
C LYS A 205 -0.05 8.81 9.58
N TYR A 206 1.22 9.20 9.68
CA TYR A 206 2.03 9.65 8.54
C TYR A 206 3.47 9.11 8.60
N CYS A 207 3.99 8.69 7.45
CA CYS A 207 5.34 8.13 7.29
C CYS A 207 6.42 9.22 7.19
N GLY A 208 7.69 8.80 7.18
CA GLY A 208 8.85 9.67 7.00
C GLY A 208 9.30 9.87 5.55
N ASN A 209 8.58 9.33 4.57
CA ASN A 209 9.00 9.40 3.17
C ASN A 209 8.97 10.84 2.66
N ILE A 210 10.00 11.19 1.90
CA ILE A 210 10.17 12.48 1.25
C ILE A 210 9.14 12.59 0.10
N LEU A 211 8.55 13.77 -0.06
CA LEU A 211 7.63 14.13 -1.13
C LEU A 211 8.39 14.55 -2.39
N GLY A 212 7.67 14.83 -3.48
CA GLY A 212 8.29 15.19 -4.76
C GLY A 212 9.16 16.45 -4.76
N ASP A 213 9.18 17.21 -3.67
CA ASP A 213 10.04 18.39 -3.47
C ASP A 213 11.44 18.04 -2.94
N GLY A 214 11.74 16.75 -2.71
CA GLY A 214 13.05 16.26 -2.30
C GLY A 214 13.46 16.63 -0.87
N THR A 215 12.61 17.34 -0.11
CA THR A 215 12.94 17.83 1.23
C THR A 215 11.83 17.62 2.25
N THR A 216 10.57 17.76 1.87
CA THR A 216 9.48 17.67 2.85
C THR A 216 9.03 16.23 3.00
N THR A 217 8.90 15.75 4.24
CA THR A 217 8.38 14.40 4.51
C THR A 217 6.87 14.41 4.71
N CYS A 218 6.22 13.25 4.49
CA CYS A 218 4.79 13.09 4.76
C CYS A 218 4.41 13.50 6.19
N ARG A 219 5.25 13.22 7.18
CA ARG A 219 5.05 13.61 8.59
C ARG A 219 5.08 15.12 8.81
N VAL A 220 5.87 15.85 8.03
CA VAL A 220 6.01 17.32 8.14
C VAL A 220 4.93 18.04 7.33
N PHE A 221 4.63 17.54 6.13
CA PHE A 221 3.65 18.13 5.22
C PHE A 221 2.22 17.91 5.69
N ALA A 222 1.87 16.67 6.05
CA ALA A 222 0.48 16.30 6.29
C ALA A 222 -0.19 17.09 7.43
N PRO A 223 0.45 17.37 8.57
CA PRO A 223 -0.17 18.22 9.60
C PRO A 223 -0.40 19.66 9.15
N LYS A 224 0.43 20.20 8.23
CA LYS A 224 0.27 21.55 7.68
C LYS A 224 -0.83 21.62 6.62
N PHE A 225 -1.02 20.52 5.88
CA PHE A 225 -1.98 20.43 4.78
C PHE A 225 -3.37 19.96 5.25
N PHE A 226 -3.41 19.08 6.25
CA PHE A 226 -4.64 18.52 6.84
C PHE A 226 -4.90 19.03 8.26
N SER A 227 -4.29 20.14 8.70
CA SER A 227 -4.77 20.83 9.89
C SER A 227 -6.20 21.25 9.59
N LYS A 228 -7.17 20.62 10.28
CA LYS A 228 -8.57 21.01 10.12
C LYS A 228 -8.65 22.51 10.33
N SER A 229 -9.15 23.21 9.32
CA SER A 229 -9.52 24.59 9.45
C SER A 229 -10.56 24.75 10.56
N ASP A 230 -10.67 25.95 11.15
CA ASP A 230 -11.69 26.22 12.17
C ASP A 230 -13.10 25.88 11.66
N ILE A 231 -13.35 26.00 10.35
CA ILE A 231 -14.65 25.68 9.74
C ILE A 231 -14.91 24.18 9.67
N GLU A 232 -13.88 23.36 9.47
CA GLU A 232 -14.00 21.90 9.51
C GLU A 232 -14.21 21.40 10.94
N ILE A 233 -13.56 22.01 11.94
CA ILE A 233 -13.79 21.70 13.36
C ILE A 233 -15.24 22.04 13.75
N LEU A 234 -15.73 23.22 13.34
CA LEU A 234 -17.10 23.63 13.58
C LEU A 234 -18.10 22.68 12.90
N PHE A 235 -17.88 22.37 11.62
CA PHE A 235 -18.75 21.48 10.85
C PHE A 235 -18.87 20.10 11.52
N ASP A 236 -17.77 19.47 11.91
CA ASP A 236 -17.80 18.14 12.54
C ASP A 236 -18.56 18.17 13.88
N LYS A 237 -18.32 19.20 14.70
CA LYS A 237 -19.00 19.38 15.99
C LYS A 237 -20.51 19.54 15.80
N VAL A 238 -20.94 20.37 14.86
CA VAL A 238 -22.36 20.62 14.61
C VAL A 238 -23.02 19.43 13.91
N ASN A 239 -22.33 18.76 12.99
CA ASN A 239 -22.83 17.55 12.33
C ASN A 239 -23.14 16.43 13.33
N GLN A 240 -22.24 16.17 14.27
CA GLN A 240 -22.52 15.21 15.35
C GLN A 240 -23.72 15.62 16.21
N ARG A 241 -23.91 16.92 16.47
CA ARG A 241 -25.06 17.44 17.21
C ARG A 241 -26.38 17.24 16.44
N MET A 242 -26.38 17.54 15.14
CA MET A 242 -27.56 17.43 14.26
C MET A 242 -27.91 15.97 13.98
N TYR A 243 -26.92 15.11 13.77
CA TYR A 243 -27.12 13.67 13.63
C TYR A 243 -27.76 13.05 14.87
N LYS A 244 -27.32 13.43 16.08
CA LYS A 244 -27.95 13.00 17.34
C LYS A 244 -29.38 13.54 17.53
N ARG A 245 -29.76 14.66 16.92
CA ARG A 245 -31.16 15.16 16.89
C ARG A 245 -32.02 14.28 16.00
N TYR A 246 -31.48 13.84 14.87
CA TYR A 246 -32.13 12.87 13.99
C TYR A 246 -32.26 11.48 14.64
N GLU A 247 -31.19 10.92 15.20
CA GLU A 247 -31.23 9.59 15.85
C GLU A 247 -32.25 9.54 17.00
N ARG A 248 -32.39 10.63 17.76
CA ARG A 248 -33.41 10.73 18.82
C ARG A 248 -34.83 10.70 18.28
N ALA A 249 -35.07 11.25 17.09
CA ALA A 249 -36.38 11.20 16.43
C ALA A 249 -36.77 9.79 15.98
N LEU A 250 -35.79 8.90 15.77
CA LEU A 250 -36.01 7.50 15.40
C LEU A 250 -36.27 6.57 16.59
N SER A 251 -36.04 7.03 17.81
CA SER A 251 -36.20 6.22 19.01
C SER A 251 -37.69 6.00 19.32
N LEU A 252 -38.16 4.76 19.18
CA LEU A 252 -39.55 4.36 19.45
C LEU A 252 -39.98 4.54 20.91
N GLU A 253 -39.02 4.74 21.82
CA GLU A 253 -39.24 4.84 23.26
C GLU A 253 -39.51 6.26 23.76
N LYS A 254 -39.33 7.30 22.93
CA LYS A 254 -39.47 8.71 23.34
C LYS A 254 -40.32 9.52 22.35
N LYS A 255 -41.22 10.36 22.89
CA LYS A 255 -41.92 11.36 22.07
C LYS A 255 -40.90 12.37 21.52
N PRO A 256 -40.89 12.63 20.19
CA PRO A 256 -40.02 13.62 19.58
C PRO A 256 -40.20 14.99 20.21
N SER A 257 -39.09 15.68 20.49
CA SER A 257 -39.08 17.07 20.93
C SER A 257 -39.08 18.02 19.73
N ALA A 258 -39.46 19.28 19.95
CA ALA A 258 -39.41 20.34 18.93
C ALA A 258 -37.99 20.61 18.38
N LYS A 259 -36.94 20.07 19.02
CA LYS A 259 -35.54 20.19 18.60
C LYS A 259 -35.03 18.97 17.84
N ASP A 260 -35.85 17.93 17.68
CA ASP A 260 -35.47 16.72 16.95
C ASP A 260 -35.76 16.91 15.46
N LEU A 261 -34.95 16.28 14.62
CA LEU A 261 -34.97 16.48 13.17
C LEU A 261 -35.54 15.25 12.49
N THR A 262 -36.39 15.45 11.49
CA THR A 262 -36.69 14.40 10.52
C THR A 262 -35.45 14.13 9.65
N TYR A 263 -35.43 12.97 8.99
CA TYR A 263 -34.36 12.63 8.05
C TYR A 263 -34.18 13.70 6.96
N THR A 264 -35.29 14.16 6.36
CA THR A 264 -35.29 15.22 5.35
C THR A 264 -34.70 16.53 5.88
N GLN A 265 -35.07 16.94 7.10
CA GLN A 265 -34.54 18.16 7.71
C GLN A 265 -33.04 18.05 8.02
N TYR A 266 -32.55 16.88 8.40
CA TYR A 266 -31.12 16.63 8.57
C TYR A 266 -30.38 16.72 7.22
N CYS A 267 -30.89 16.08 6.17
CA CYS A 267 -30.29 16.14 4.83
C CYS A 267 -30.26 17.57 4.28
N ASP A 268 -31.38 18.30 4.35
CA ASP A 268 -31.47 19.69 3.87
C ASP A 268 -30.49 20.63 4.58
N TRP A 269 -30.28 20.42 5.89
CA TRP A 269 -29.27 21.16 6.64
C TRP A 269 -27.85 20.72 6.25
N HIS A 270 -27.60 19.42 6.16
CA HIS A 270 -26.27 18.85 5.91
C HIS A 270 -25.73 19.29 4.54
N ASP A 271 -26.57 19.35 3.51
CA ASP A 271 -26.19 19.82 2.17
C ASP A 271 -25.79 21.31 2.18
N LYS A 272 -26.55 22.15 2.89
CA LYS A 272 -26.22 23.58 3.09
C LYS A 272 -24.94 23.75 3.89
N ALA A 273 -24.74 22.93 4.92
CA ALA A 273 -23.55 22.96 5.77
C ALA A 273 -22.29 22.50 5.03
N ILE A 274 -22.37 21.47 4.17
CA ILE A 274 -21.27 21.05 3.30
C ILE A 274 -20.90 22.17 2.33
N LYS A 275 -21.90 22.76 1.66
CA LYS A 275 -21.67 23.85 0.72
C LYS A 275 -20.99 25.05 1.39
N ALA A 276 -21.48 25.48 2.55
CA ALA A 276 -20.88 26.58 3.30
C ALA A 276 -19.45 26.27 3.79
N ARG A 277 -19.18 25.03 4.22
CA ARG A 277 -17.83 24.60 4.60
C ARG A 277 -16.88 24.68 3.41
N ASN A 278 -17.29 24.13 2.26
CA ASN A 278 -16.47 24.12 1.05
C ASN A 278 -16.25 25.55 0.52
N ASP A 279 -17.30 26.37 0.42
CA ASP A 279 -17.20 27.77 -0.01
C ASP A 279 -16.27 28.58 0.92
N CYS A 280 -16.21 28.25 2.22
CA CYS A 280 -15.28 28.87 3.18
C CYS A 280 -13.84 28.39 2.98
N MET A 281 -13.64 27.11 2.71
CA MET A 281 -12.33 26.52 2.41
C MET A 281 -11.74 27.09 1.11
N ASP A 282 -12.58 27.30 0.12
CA ASP A 282 -12.24 27.91 -1.17
C ASP A 282 -12.13 29.44 -1.10
N ARG A 283 -12.32 30.03 0.09
CA ARG A 283 -12.28 31.48 0.37
C ARG A 283 -13.31 32.29 -0.43
N ILE A 284 -14.37 31.65 -0.90
CA ILE A 284 -15.52 32.26 -1.59
C ILE A 284 -16.37 33.04 -0.57
N ILE A 285 -16.52 32.50 0.64
CA ILE A 285 -17.21 33.15 1.77
C ILE A 285 -16.32 33.21 3.01
N SER A 286 -16.60 34.16 3.90
CA SER A 286 -15.86 34.30 5.16
C SER A 286 -16.27 33.24 6.19
N PHE A 287 -15.38 32.95 7.14
CA PHE A 287 -15.66 32.06 8.28
C PHE A 287 -16.92 32.50 9.07
N GLN A 288 -17.11 33.80 9.29
CA GLN A 288 -18.28 34.34 9.99
C GLN A 288 -19.59 34.09 9.22
N HIS A 289 -19.54 34.08 7.88
CA HIS A 289 -20.72 33.78 7.08
C HIS A 289 -21.01 32.28 7.07
N ALA A 290 -19.98 31.46 6.85
CA ALA A 290 -20.12 30.00 6.83
C ALA A 290 -20.56 29.43 8.19
N SER A 291 -20.02 29.96 9.30
CA SER A 291 -20.41 29.55 10.65
C SER A 291 -21.89 29.78 10.96
N LYS A 292 -22.47 30.89 10.48
CA LYS A 292 -23.91 31.17 10.63
C LYS A 292 -24.80 30.19 9.86
N VAL A 293 -24.32 29.67 8.73
CA VAL A 293 -25.05 28.67 7.94
C VAL A 293 -24.94 27.28 8.57
N ILE A 294 -23.78 26.95 9.13
CA ILE A 294 -23.51 25.63 9.73
C ILE A 294 -24.12 25.51 11.13
N ASP A 295 -23.88 26.48 12.01
CA ASP A 295 -24.29 26.46 13.43
C ASP A 295 -25.70 27.03 13.62
N VAL A 296 -26.69 26.27 13.17
CA VAL A 296 -28.11 26.54 13.46
C VAL A 296 -28.49 25.97 14.83
N GLU A 297 -29.20 26.78 15.63
CA GLU A 297 -29.61 26.45 17.01
C GLU A 297 -30.59 25.27 17.12
#